data_AF-A0A5S9WNA3-F1
#
_entry.id   AF-A0A5S9WNA3-F1
#
_cell.length_a   1.000
_cell.length_b   1.000
_cell.length_c   1.000
_cell.angle_alpha   90.00
_cell.angle_beta   90.00
_cell.angle_gamma   90.00
#
_symmetry.space_group_name_H-M   'P 1'
#
loop_
_entity.id
_entity.type
_entity.pdbx_description
1 polymer ?
#
loop_
_entity_poly.entity_id
_entity_poly.type
_entity_poly.pdbx_seq_one_letter_code
_entity_poly.pdbx_strand_id
1 'polypeptide(L)'
;MGVFSNLRGPRAGATHDEFPATNGSPSSSSSPSSSIKRKLSNLLPLCVALVVIAEIGFLGRLDKVALVDTLTDFFTQSPSLSQSPPARSDRKKIGLFTDRSCEEWLMREDSVTYSRDFTKDPIFISGGEKDFQWCSVDCTFGDSSGKTPDAAFGLGQKPGTLSIIRSMESAQYYPENDLAQARRRGYDIVMTTSLSSDVPVGYFSWAEYDIMSPVQPKTERAIAAAFISNCGARNFRLQALEALMKTNIKIDSYGGCHRNRDGKVDKVEALKRYKFSLAFENTNEEDYVTEKFFQSLVAGSVPVVVGPPNIEEFAPASDSFLHIKTMEDVEPVAKRMKYLAVNPAAYNQTLRWKYEGPSDSFKALVDMAAVHSSCRLCIFLATRVREQEEKSPNFKKRPCKCSRGGSDTVYHVFVRERGRFEMESIFLRGKSLTQEALESAVLAKFKSLKHEAVWKKERPGNLKGDKELKIHRIYPLGLTQRQALYNFKFEGNSSLSSHIQNNPCAKFEVVFV
;
A
#
# COMPACT_ATOMS: atom_id res chain seq x y z
N MET A 1 -8.06 -3.80 -36.04
CA MET A 1 -8.30 -2.44 -36.58
C MET A 1 -9.18 -1.70 -35.59
N GLY A 2 -8.83 -0.57 -34.98
CA GLY A 2 -7.61 0.23 -35.00
C GLY A 2 -7.27 0.67 -33.56
N VAL A 3 -5.98 0.93 -33.37
CA VAL A 3 -5.32 1.34 -32.14
C VAL A 3 -5.37 2.87 -32.06
N PHE A 4 -5.84 3.44 -30.95
CA PHE A 4 -5.65 4.86 -30.66
C PHE A 4 -4.56 5.02 -29.61
N SER A 5 -3.34 5.25 -30.10
CA SER A 5 -2.23 5.81 -29.35
C SER A 5 -2.41 7.33 -29.27
N ASN A 6 -2.43 7.91 -28.08
CA ASN A 6 -2.26 9.35 -27.89
C ASN A 6 -1.35 9.61 -26.69
N LEU A 7 -0.05 9.36 -26.88
CA LEU A 7 1.00 9.97 -26.08
C LEU A 7 1.40 11.28 -26.77
N ARG A 8 0.83 12.40 -26.32
CA ARG A 8 1.30 13.74 -26.67
C ARG A 8 2.48 14.09 -25.77
N GLY A 9 3.69 14.05 -26.32
CA GLY A 9 4.85 14.70 -25.73
C GLY A 9 4.73 16.23 -25.81
N PRO A 10 5.39 17.00 -24.93
CA PRO A 10 5.36 18.45 -24.98
C PRO A 10 6.36 18.98 -26.02
N ARG A 11 5.92 19.93 -26.86
CA ARG A 11 6.76 20.68 -27.81
C ARG A 11 6.71 22.17 -27.45
N ALA A 12 7.89 22.66 -27.05
CA ALA A 12 8.49 24.00 -27.18
C ALA A 12 7.63 25.28 -27.17
N GLY A 13 8.01 26.20 -26.27
CA GLY A 13 8.53 27.54 -26.61
C GLY A 13 7.52 28.68 -26.81
N ALA A 14 7.54 29.64 -25.88
CA ALA A 14 7.26 31.06 -26.16
C ALA A 14 7.95 31.96 -25.11
N THR A 15 8.89 32.76 -25.62
CA THR A 15 9.33 34.12 -25.23
C THR A 15 8.78 34.76 -23.96
N HIS A 16 9.69 35.27 -23.11
CA HIS A 16 9.56 36.60 -22.49
C HIS A 16 10.94 37.19 -22.15
N ASP A 17 11.22 38.29 -22.84
CA ASP A 17 11.79 39.58 -22.44
C ASP A 17 12.98 39.72 -21.47
N GLU A 18 13.78 40.69 -21.90
CA GLU A 18 15.12 41.13 -21.57
C GLU A 18 15.14 42.17 -20.42
N PHE A 19 16.37 42.45 -19.94
CA PHE A 19 16.85 43.58 -19.10
C PHE A 19 17.11 43.33 -17.59
N PRO A 20 18.15 43.96 -17.00
CA PRO A 20 19.55 43.66 -17.28
C PRO A 20 20.41 43.51 -16.01
N ALA A 21 21.66 43.10 -16.23
CA ALA A 21 22.73 43.00 -15.25
C ALA A 21 23.18 44.36 -14.66
N THR A 22 23.62 44.34 -13.40
CA THR A 22 24.58 45.30 -12.85
C THR A 22 25.67 44.58 -12.06
N ASN A 23 26.91 44.77 -12.51
CA ASN A 23 28.17 44.41 -11.87
C ASN A 23 28.46 45.29 -10.63
N GLY A 24 29.31 44.80 -9.72
CA GLY A 24 30.26 45.66 -9.00
C GLY A 24 30.46 45.44 -7.49
N SER A 25 31.28 44.43 -7.15
CA SER A 25 32.47 44.45 -6.27
C SER A 25 32.49 45.13 -4.86
N PRO A 26 33.44 44.69 -3.99
CA PRO A 26 33.27 44.68 -2.53
C PRO A 26 34.08 45.75 -1.78
N SER A 27 33.76 45.99 -0.51
CA SER A 27 34.64 46.75 0.40
C SER A 27 34.63 46.19 1.82
N SER A 28 35.82 45.84 2.27
CA SER A 28 36.27 45.53 3.62
C SER A 28 36.27 46.74 4.56
N SER A 29 35.97 46.54 5.85
CA SER A 29 36.67 47.23 6.96
C SER A 29 36.35 46.63 8.33
N SER A 30 37.36 45.96 8.89
CA SER A 30 37.88 46.02 10.28
C SER A 30 36.97 46.35 11.48
N SER A 31 36.97 45.41 12.43
CA SER A 31 36.72 45.50 13.90
C SER A 31 37.61 46.58 14.60
N PRO A 32 37.46 46.95 15.92
CA PRO A 32 37.50 46.01 17.06
C PRO A 32 36.79 46.37 18.39
N SER A 33 36.84 45.40 19.33
CA SER A 33 36.84 45.52 20.81
C SER A 33 35.48 45.77 21.51
N SER A 34 35.16 45.22 22.68
CA SER A 34 35.80 44.27 23.59
C SER A 34 34.81 43.90 24.70
N SER A 35 34.83 42.61 25.09
CA SER A 35 34.75 42.01 26.44
C SER A 35 33.82 42.57 27.54
N ILE A 36 33.34 41.63 28.38
CA ILE A 36 32.56 41.70 29.65
C ILE A 36 31.16 41.10 29.38
N LYS A 37 30.78 39.87 29.77
CA LYS A 37 31.18 39.00 30.88
C LYS A 37 30.86 37.54 30.55
N ARG A 38 31.91 36.72 30.44
CA ARG A 38 31.94 35.33 30.94
C ARG A 38 31.48 35.35 32.40
N LYS A 39 30.28 34.84 32.69
CA LYS A 39 29.85 34.23 33.96
C LYS A 39 28.35 33.90 33.87
N LEU A 40 27.98 32.90 33.07
CA LEU A 40 26.67 32.22 33.19
C LEU A 40 26.59 30.89 32.41
N SER A 41 27.68 30.12 32.32
CA SER A 41 27.72 28.90 31.47
C SER A 41 27.89 27.59 32.23
N ASN A 42 27.67 27.56 33.55
CA ASN A 42 27.82 26.34 34.37
C ASN A 42 26.54 25.92 35.12
N LEU A 43 25.39 26.55 34.88
CA LEU A 43 24.12 26.18 35.56
C LEU A 43 23.15 25.37 34.69
N LEU A 44 23.34 25.36 33.37
CA LEU A 44 22.41 24.70 32.44
C LEU A 44 22.37 23.16 32.57
N PRO A 45 23.48 22.44 32.85
CA PRO A 45 23.43 20.99 33.04
C PRO A 45 22.74 20.56 34.34
N LEU A 46 22.77 21.41 35.38
CA LEU A 46 22.16 21.15 36.69
C LEU A 46 20.64 21.35 36.67
N CYS A 47 20.15 22.31 35.87
CA CYS A 47 18.72 22.53 35.68
C CYS A 47 18.07 21.39 34.87
N VAL A 48 18.77 20.81 33.89
CA VAL A 48 18.26 19.66 33.12
C VAL A 48 18.21 18.39 33.97
N ALA A 49 19.20 18.15 34.83
CA ALA A 49 19.19 17.01 35.75
C ALA A 49 18.07 17.07 36.80
N LEU A 50 17.73 18.27 37.30
CA LEU A 50 16.62 18.46 38.25
C LEU A 50 15.25 18.25 37.61
N VAL A 51 15.06 18.63 36.34
CA VAL A 51 13.81 18.38 35.60
C VAL A 51 13.64 16.88 35.32
N VAL A 52 14.71 16.17 34.96
CA VAL A 52 14.66 14.72 34.74
C VAL A 52 14.42 13.93 36.04
N ILE A 53 14.97 14.37 37.18
CA ILE A 53 14.69 13.75 38.49
C ILE A 53 13.25 14.06 38.95
N ALA A 54 12.72 15.25 38.65
CA ALA A 54 11.33 15.59 38.95
C ALA A 54 10.32 14.79 38.10
N GLU A 55 10.63 14.50 36.82
CA GLU A 55 9.78 13.65 35.97
C GLU A 55 9.89 12.15 36.32
N ILE A 56 11.07 11.65 36.72
CA ILE A 56 11.22 10.27 37.20
C ILE A 56 10.55 10.09 38.58
N GLY A 57 10.52 11.13 39.42
CA GLY A 57 9.75 11.15 40.66
C GLY A 57 8.22 11.21 40.47
N PHE A 58 7.77 11.74 39.33
CA PHE A 58 6.35 11.79 38.95
C PHE A 58 5.88 10.48 38.28
N LEU A 59 6.78 9.72 37.66
CA LEU A 59 6.50 8.40 37.07
C LEU A 59 6.75 7.22 38.03
N GLY A 60 7.36 7.46 39.20
CA GLY A 60 7.61 6.46 40.25
C GLY A 60 6.53 6.36 41.33
N ARG A 61 5.35 6.97 41.14
CA ARG A 61 4.28 7.03 42.15
C ARG A 61 2.91 6.63 41.63
N LEU A 62 2.84 5.59 40.81
CA LEU A 62 1.59 4.86 40.55
C LEU A 62 1.88 3.36 40.48
N ASP A 63 1.97 2.76 41.65
CA ASP A 63 1.78 1.32 41.80
C ASP A 63 1.07 1.05 43.13
N LYS A 64 -0.20 0.65 43.03
CA LYS A 64 -0.94 -0.27 43.91
C LYS A 64 -2.45 -0.18 43.61
N VAL A 65 -2.97 -1.31 43.11
CA VAL A 65 -4.09 -2.07 43.69
C VAL A 65 -5.14 -1.28 44.50
N ALA A 66 -6.40 -1.54 44.14
CA ALA A 66 -7.67 -1.22 44.83
C ALA A 66 -8.42 0.04 44.32
N LEU A 67 -9.19 -0.14 43.24
CA LEU A 67 -10.38 0.68 42.99
C LEU A 67 -11.40 -0.05 42.07
N VAL A 68 -11.87 -1.23 42.48
CA VAL A 68 -13.15 -1.78 42.02
C VAL A 68 -13.80 -2.45 43.22
N ASP A 69 -14.29 -1.63 44.15
CA ASP A 69 -15.20 -2.01 45.22
C ASP A 69 -15.94 -0.75 45.69
N THR A 70 -16.84 -0.24 44.85
CA THR A 70 -17.92 0.68 45.27
C THR A 70 -18.90 0.88 44.11
N LEU A 71 -19.78 -0.10 43.88
CA LEU A 71 -21.12 0.12 43.28
C LEU A 71 -22.08 -1.06 43.49
N THR A 72 -21.88 -1.82 44.56
CA THR A 72 -22.85 -2.78 45.09
C THR A 72 -23.19 -2.34 46.52
N ASP A 73 -24.08 -1.36 46.63
CA ASP A 73 -24.84 -1.07 47.86
C ASP A 73 -26.02 -0.14 47.56
N PHE A 74 -26.86 -0.58 46.61
CA PHE A 74 -28.28 -0.25 46.63
C PHE A 74 -29.03 -1.57 46.39
N PHE A 75 -29.85 -1.96 47.38
CA PHE A 75 -30.72 -3.15 47.48
C PHE A 75 -30.21 -4.34 48.32
N THR A 76 -30.22 -4.15 49.65
CA THR A 76 -30.61 -5.15 50.65
C THR A 76 -32.06 -4.81 51.07
N GLN A 77 -33.10 -5.65 51.17
CA GLN A 77 -33.28 -6.87 51.99
C GLN A 77 -34.66 -7.54 51.68
N SER A 78 -34.65 -8.86 51.42
CA SER A 78 -35.48 -9.93 52.07
C SER A 78 -36.95 -10.19 51.64
N PRO A 79 -37.56 -11.38 51.93
CA PRO A 79 -37.03 -12.71 52.32
C PRO A 79 -37.53 -13.89 51.43
N SER A 80 -36.97 -15.07 51.67
CA SER A 80 -37.38 -16.37 51.14
C SER A 80 -38.80 -16.80 51.53
N LEU A 81 -39.58 -17.30 50.57
CA LEU A 81 -40.69 -18.23 50.80
C LEU A 81 -40.87 -19.16 49.60
N SER A 82 -40.77 -20.45 49.89
CA SER A 82 -41.05 -21.57 49.01
C SER A 82 -42.54 -21.64 48.62
N GLN A 83 -42.83 -21.81 47.33
CA GLN A 83 -43.92 -22.64 46.80
C GLN A 83 -43.91 -22.62 45.25
N SER A 84 -43.89 -23.79 44.64
CA SER A 84 -44.29 -24.08 43.24
C SER A 84 -45.74 -24.59 43.23
N PRO A 85 -46.50 -24.74 42.10
CA PRO A 85 -46.37 -24.36 40.67
C PRO A 85 -47.69 -23.64 40.16
N PRO A 86 -48.08 -23.49 38.85
CA PRO A 86 -47.61 -24.17 37.64
C PRO A 86 -47.38 -23.36 36.35
N ALA A 87 -46.77 -24.13 35.44
CA ALA A 87 -46.33 -23.86 34.08
C ALA A 87 -47.36 -23.19 33.15
N ARG A 88 -46.87 -22.26 32.33
CA ARG A 88 -47.37 -22.00 30.98
C ARG A 88 -46.27 -22.29 29.98
N SER A 89 -46.43 -23.39 29.25
CA SER A 89 -45.61 -23.74 28.10
C SER A 89 -46.10 -22.97 26.88
N ASP A 90 -45.30 -22.04 26.37
CA ASP A 90 -45.36 -21.66 24.95
C ASP A 90 -44.16 -22.29 24.24
N ARG A 91 -44.30 -23.60 23.98
CA ARG A 91 -43.48 -24.33 23.01
C ARG A 91 -43.80 -23.80 21.62
N LYS A 92 -43.08 -22.76 21.18
CA LYS A 92 -42.90 -22.55 19.73
C LYS A 92 -42.00 -23.67 19.21
N LYS A 93 -42.60 -24.52 18.37
CA LYS A 93 -42.02 -25.66 17.66
C LYS A 93 -40.55 -25.42 17.29
N ILE A 94 -39.64 -26.06 18.01
CA ILE A 94 -38.27 -26.28 17.56
C ILE A 94 -38.37 -27.42 16.54
N GLY A 95 -38.49 -27.05 15.27
CA GLY A 95 -38.25 -27.98 14.17
C GLY A 95 -36.82 -28.52 14.28
N LEU A 96 -36.61 -29.76 13.87
CA LEU A 96 -35.28 -30.34 13.81
C LEU A 96 -34.50 -29.57 12.72
N PHE A 97 -33.66 -28.64 13.15
CA PHE A 97 -33.04 -27.67 12.28
C PHE A 97 -31.57 -28.08 11.99
N THR A 98 -31.25 -28.31 10.71
CA THR A 98 -29.90 -28.68 10.21
C THR A 98 -28.95 -27.47 10.16
N ASP A 99 -27.64 -27.65 9.94
CA ASP A 99 -26.68 -26.51 9.84
C ASP A 99 -27.08 -25.44 8.80
N ARG A 100 -27.72 -25.86 7.69
CA ARG A 100 -28.31 -24.94 6.71
C ARG A 100 -29.25 -23.92 7.34
N SER A 101 -29.95 -24.29 8.41
CA SER A 101 -30.83 -23.37 9.10
C SER A 101 -30.10 -22.29 9.92
N CYS A 102 -28.87 -22.53 10.39
CA CYS A 102 -28.06 -21.48 11.01
C CYS A 102 -27.57 -20.51 9.93
N GLU A 103 -27.07 -21.01 8.80
CA GLU A 103 -26.63 -20.17 7.68
C GLU A 103 -27.80 -19.34 7.11
N GLU A 104 -28.95 -19.95 6.83
CA GLU A 104 -30.17 -19.27 6.35
C GLU A 104 -30.68 -18.22 7.35
N TRP A 105 -30.64 -18.54 8.65
CA TRP A 105 -31.01 -17.60 9.70
C TRP A 105 -30.02 -16.42 9.77
N LEU A 106 -28.71 -16.68 9.78
CA LEU A 106 -27.66 -15.66 9.79
C LEU A 106 -27.73 -14.78 8.54
N MET A 107 -27.96 -15.34 7.35
CA MET A 107 -28.16 -14.56 6.11
C MET A 107 -29.28 -13.52 6.26
N ARG A 108 -30.39 -13.88 6.92
CA ARG A 108 -31.51 -12.97 7.14
C ARG A 108 -31.22 -11.96 8.25
N GLU A 109 -30.76 -12.43 9.40
CA GLU A 109 -30.56 -11.58 10.58
C GLU A 109 -29.36 -10.64 10.44
N ASP A 110 -28.30 -11.04 9.74
CA ASP A 110 -27.10 -10.22 9.51
C ASP A 110 -27.20 -9.33 8.26
N SER A 111 -28.29 -9.45 7.49
CA SER A 111 -28.53 -8.57 6.33
C SER A 111 -28.58 -7.10 6.75
N VAL A 112 -27.93 -6.25 5.95
CA VAL A 112 -27.84 -4.80 6.14
C VAL A 112 -28.28 -4.09 4.89
N THR A 113 -29.22 -3.17 5.06
CA THR A 113 -29.52 -2.14 4.07
C THR A 113 -28.89 -0.84 4.56
N TYR A 114 -27.81 -0.41 3.91
CA TYR A 114 -27.12 0.82 4.26
C TYR A 114 -27.97 2.05 3.87
N SER A 115 -27.80 3.13 4.62
CA SER A 115 -28.51 4.39 4.42
C SER A 115 -28.23 5.03 3.06
N ARG A 116 -27.00 4.90 2.57
CA ARG A 116 -26.56 5.47 1.29
C ARG A 116 -26.46 4.39 0.21
N ASP A 117 -27.23 4.60 -0.85
CA ASP A 117 -27.16 3.86 -2.11
C ASP A 117 -26.22 4.58 -3.07
N PHE A 118 -24.99 4.09 -3.23
CA PHE A 118 -23.98 4.74 -4.07
C PHE A 118 -24.36 4.80 -5.55
N THR A 119 -25.31 4.00 -6.03
CA THR A 119 -25.78 4.10 -7.43
C THR A 119 -26.64 5.33 -7.67
N LYS A 120 -27.31 5.82 -6.62
CA LYS A 120 -28.15 7.03 -6.65
C LYS A 120 -27.43 8.24 -6.10
N ASP A 121 -26.56 8.02 -5.12
CA ASP A 121 -25.73 9.04 -4.49
C ASP A 121 -24.24 8.64 -4.52
N PRO A 122 -23.59 8.73 -5.69
CA PRO A 122 -22.19 8.34 -5.87
C PRO A 122 -21.24 9.04 -4.92
N ILE A 123 -20.09 8.40 -4.66
CA ILE A 123 -18.97 9.08 -4.01
C ILE A 123 -18.60 10.30 -4.85
N PHE A 124 -18.49 11.46 -4.21
CA PHE A 124 -18.14 12.70 -4.87
C PHE A 124 -16.82 13.23 -4.33
N ILE A 125 -15.82 13.33 -5.23
CA ILE A 125 -14.50 13.87 -4.92
C ILE A 125 -14.31 15.18 -5.68
N SER A 126 -14.00 16.27 -4.95
CA SER A 126 -13.73 17.56 -5.57
C SER A 126 -12.29 17.64 -6.08
N GLY A 127 -12.15 18.12 -7.32
CA GLY A 127 -10.87 18.19 -8.01
C GLY A 127 -10.38 16.85 -8.55
N GLY A 128 -9.38 16.92 -9.44
CA GLY A 128 -8.89 15.77 -10.21
C GLY A 128 -9.81 15.38 -11.36
N GLU A 129 -9.33 14.46 -12.20
CA GLU A 129 -10.07 13.98 -13.37
C GLU A 129 -10.45 12.50 -13.22
N LYS A 130 -11.56 12.11 -13.84
CA LYS A 130 -12.01 10.72 -13.87
C LYS A 130 -11.29 9.99 -15.01
N ASP A 131 -10.17 9.37 -14.68
CA ASP A 131 -9.28 8.73 -15.67
C ASP A 131 -9.44 7.20 -15.74
N PHE A 132 -10.61 6.67 -15.34
CA PHE A 132 -10.88 5.23 -15.35
C PHE A 132 -12.25 4.90 -15.93
N GLN A 133 -12.32 3.76 -16.61
CA GLN A 133 -13.53 3.31 -17.32
C GLN A 133 -14.54 2.63 -16.39
N TRP A 134 -14.07 1.89 -15.38
CA TRP A 134 -14.93 1.10 -14.50
C TRP A 134 -14.44 1.15 -13.05
N CYS A 135 -15.38 1.12 -12.11
CA CYS A 135 -15.13 0.97 -10.68
C CYS A 135 -16.25 0.15 -10.04
N SER A 136 -15.94 -0.57 -8.96
CA SER A 136 -16.95 -1.36 -8.24
C SER A 136 -17.90 -0.53 -7.38
N VAL A 137 -17.65 0.77 -7.26
CA VAL A 137 -18.52 1.74 -6.59
C VAL A 137 -18.65 2.96 -7.48
N ASP A 138 -19.87 3.49 -7.60
CA ASP A 138 -20.13 4.67 -8.41
C ASP A 138 -19.46 5.90 -7.78
N CYS A 139 -18.73 6.62 -8.63
CA CYS A 139 -17.85 7.70 -8.21
C CYS A 139 -17.74 8.79 -9.27
N THR A 140 -17.69 10.03 -8.79
CA THR A 140 -17.67 11.26 -9.58
C THR A 140 -16.53 12.18 -9.12
N PHE A 141 -15.90 12.84 -10.09
CA PHE A 141 -14.79 13.77 -9.90
C PHE A 141 -15.12 15.10 -10.57
N GLY A 142 -14.58 16.19 -10.03
CA GLY A 142 -14.70 17.53 -10.60
C GLY A 142 -15.33 18.53 -9.63
N ASP A 143 -15.80 19.66 -10.16
CA ASP A 143 -16.37 20.72 -9.36
C ASP A 143 -17.90 20.70 -9.48
N SER A 144 -18.60 20.38 -8.38
CA SER A 144 -20.06 20.38 -8.34
C SER A 144 -20.58 21.66 -7.69
N SER A 145 -21.38 22.43 -8.43
CA SER A 145 -22.11 23.59 -7.92
C SER A 145 -23.34 23.16 -7.12
N GLY A 146 -23.17 22.55 -5.94
CA GLY A 146 -24.29 22.35 -5.02
C GLY A 146 -24.21 21.16 -4.06
N LYS A 147 -23.32 20.19 -4.28
CA LYS A 147 -23.12 19.05 -3.36
C LYS A 147 -21.83 19.22 -2.56
N THR A 148 -21.89 18.98 -1.24
CA THR A 148 -20.68 18.90 -0.42
C THR A 148 -19.91 17.63 -0.81
N PRO A 149 -18.63 17.74 -1.21
CA PRO A 149 -17.82 16.59 -1.56
C PRO A 149 -17.50 15.73 -0.33
N ASP A 150 -17.47 14.41 -0.55
CA ASP A 150 -17.01 13.43 0.45
C ASP A 150 -15.53 13.65 0.77
N ALA A 151 -14.75 14.01 -0.25
CA ALA A 151 -13.35 14.37 -0.12
C ALA A 151 -12.90 15.35 -1.22
N ALA A 152 -11.80 16.06 -1.01
CA ALA A 152 -11.25 17.01 -1.98
C ALA A 152 -9.73 17.06 -1.91
N PHE A 153 -9.08 17.27 -3.07
CA PHE A 153 -7.62 17.41 -3.13
C PHE A 153 -7.15 18.75 -2.54
N GLY A 154 -6.08 18.70 -1.74
CA GLY A 154 -5.52 19.86 -1.05
C GLY A 154 -6.13 20.12 0.33
N LEU A 155 -5.56 21.08 1.06
CA LEU A 155 -6.00 21.52 2.40
C LEU A 155 -7.06 22.63 2.32
N GLY A 156 -7.64 22.96 3.48
CA GLY A 156 -8.56 24.09 3.63
C GLY A 156 -9.99 23.78 3.17
N GLN A 157 -10.39 22.51 3.26
CA GLN A 157 -11.71 22.06 2.83
C GLN A 157 -12.81 22.52 3.80
N LYS A 158 -14.04 22.61 3.29
CA LYS A 158 -15.22 22.94 4.10
C LYS A 158 -15.46 21.84 5.16
N PRO A 159 -16.06 22.18 6.32
CA PRO A 159 -16.44 21.19 7.32
C PRO A 159 -17.27 20.05 6.69
N GLY A 160 -16.89 18.81 6.99
CA GLY A 160 -17.53 17.61 6.43
C GLY A 160 -16.88 17.05 5.17
N THR A 161 -15.91 17.74 4.57
CA THR A 161 -15.12 17.25 3.41
C THR A 161 -13.74 16.80 3.87
N LEU A 162 -13.36 15.57 3.53
CA LEU A 162 -12.03 15.03 3.84
C LEU A 162 -10.95 15.61 2.92
N SER A 163 -9.79 15.98 3.46
CA SER A 163 -8.67 16.53 2.70
C SER A 163 -7.73 15.43 2.17
N ILE A 164 -7.40 15.46 0.88
CA ILE A 164 -6.55 14.47 0.21
C ILE A 164 -5.21 15.09 -0.21
N ILE A 165 -4.10 14.40 0.06
CA ILE A 165 -2.82 14.60 -0.63
C ILE A 165 -2.55 13.42 -1.56
N ARG A 166 -2.16 13.71 -2.80
CA ARG A 166 -1.74 12.71 -3.77
C ARG A 166 -0.44 13.14 -4.45
N SER A 167 0.60 12.34 -4.31
CA SER A 167 1.90 12.60 -4.91
C SER A 167 2.66 11.30 -5.10
N MET A 168 3.38 11.17 -6.21
CA MET A 168 4.30 10.07 -6.43
C MET A 168 5.76 10.46 -6.17
N GLU A 169 6.00 11.69 -5.70
CA GLU A 169 7.32 12.21 -5.39
C GLU A 169 7.79 11.80 -3.99
N SER A 170 9.10 11.57 -3.84
CA SER A 170 9.71 11.17 -2.56
C SER A 170 9.50 12.21 -1.45
N ALA A 171 9.19 11.73 -0.25
CA ALA A 171 9.06 12.55 0.95
C ALA A 171 10.37 13.21 1.37
N GLN A 172 11.52 12.68 0.93
CA GLN A 172 12.79 13.36 1.20
C GLN A 172 12.92 14.66 0.42
N TYR A 173 12.27 14.84 -0.74
CA TYR A 173 12.24 16.13 -1.46
C TYR A 173 11.07 16.99 -1.04
N TYR A 174 9.93 16.37 -0.79
CA TYR A 174 8.66 17.02 -0.45
C TYR A 174 8.17 16.47 0.89
N PRO A 175 8.60 17.06 2.02
CA PRO A 175 8.32 16.53 3.35
C PRO A 175 6.82 16.34 3.64
N GLU A 176 5.94 17.04 2.96
CA GLU A 176 4.48 16.87 3.04
C GLU A 176 3.99 15.49 2.58
N ASN A 177 4.77 14.74 1.80
CA ASN A 177 4.44 13.39 1.35
C ASN A 177 4.78 12.32 2.42
N ASP A 178 5.53 12.68 3.47
CA ASP A 178 5.71 11.81 4.64
C ASP A 178 4.36 11.61 5.33
N LEU A 179 4.01 10.36 5.65
CA LEU A 179 2.69 10.02 6.19
C LEU A 179 2.40 10.77 7.49
N ALA A 180 3.36 10.82 8.40
CA ALA A 180 3.18 11.49 9.69
C ALA A 180 3.11 13.01 9.53
N GLN A 181 3.90 13.58 8.63
CA GLN A 181 3.85 15.01 8.34
C GLN A 181 2.55 15.41 7.64
N ALA A 182 2.08 14.64 6.67
CA ALA A 182 0.81 14.87 5.99
C ALA A 182 -0.36 14.95 7.00
N ARG A 183 -0.40 14.00 7.95
CA ARG A 183 -1.38 14.00 9.05
C ARG A 183 -1.25 15.24 9.93
N ARG A 184 -0.03 15.62 10.34
CA ARG A 184 0.20 16.84 11.14
C ARG A 184 -0.25 18.11 10.42
N ARG A 185 -0.18 18.14 9.08
CA ARG A 185 -0.66 19.25 8.26
C ARG A 185 -2.18 19.26 8.07
N GLY A 186 -2.89 18.21 8.49
CA GLY A 186 -4.35 18.13 8.43
C GLY A 186 -4.91 17.36 7.24
N TYR A 187 -4.11 16.55 6.53
CA TYR A 187 -4.64 15.66 5.51
C TYR A 187 -5.34 14.44 6.13
N ASP A 188 -6.58 14.20 5.75
CA ASP A 188 -7.36 13.04 6.16
C ASP A 188 -7.02 11.78 5.36
N ILE A 189 -6.57 11.95 4.11
CA ILE A 189 -6.23 10.85 3.21
C ILE A 189 -4.88 11.12 2.54
N VAL A 190 -3.95 10.18 2.65
CA VAL A 190 -2.62 10.23 2.05
C VAL A 190 -2.51 9.18 0.97
N MET A 191 -2.12 9.60 -0.23
CA MET A 191 -1.92 8.76 -1.40
C MET A 191 -0.51 8.97 -1.94
N THR A 192 0.42 8.09 -1.60
CA THR A 192 1.83 8.20 -2.02
C THR A 192 2.37 6.87 -2.53
N THR A 193 3.64 6.83 -2.95
CA THR A 193 4.29 5.57 -3.35
C THR A 193 4.40 4.57 -2.21
N SER A 194 4.39 5.04 -0.94
CA SER A 194 4.43 4.16 0.23
C SER A 194 3.20 3.24 0.25
N LEU A 195 3.44 1.94 0.39
CA LEU A 195 2.40 0.93 0.58
C LEU A 195 1.71 1.05 1.94
N SER A 196 2.26 1.87 2.85
CA SER A 196 1.67 2.26 4.14
C SER A 196 0.71 3.44 4.05
N SER A 197 0.60 4.11 2.89
CA SER A 197 -0.40 5.16 2.67
C SER A 197 -1.82 4.57 2.61
N ASP A 198 -2.86 5.39 2.79
CA ASP A 198 -4.25 4.89 2.79
C ASP A 198 -4.63 4.27 1.45
N VAL A 199 -4.18 4.92 0.36
CA VAL A 199 -4.37 4.46 -1.01
C VAL A 199 -3.07 4.65 -1.79
N PRO A 200 -2.21 3.61 -1.84
CA PRO A 200 -0.91 3.72 -2.50
C PRO A 200 -1.01 4.03 -3.99
N VAL A 201 -0.06 4.81 -4.51
CA VAL A 201 0.06 5.18 -5.92
C VAL A 201 1.48 4.86 -6.38
N GLY A 202 1.66 3.67 -6.97
CA GLY A 202 2.96 3.17 -7.42
C GLY A 202 3.18 3.29 -8.92
N TYR A 203 4.43 3.18 -9.35
CA TYR A 203 4.85 3.22 -10.77
C TYR A 203 4.79 1.84 -11.44
N PHE A 204 3.83 1.00 -11.08
CA PHE A 204 3.68 -0.34 -11.62
C PHE A 204 2.27 -0.60 -12.10
N SER A 205 2.15 -1.19 -13.29
CA SER A 205 0.87 -1.57 -13.88
C SER A 205 1.11 -2.50 -15.07
N TRP A 206 0.25 -3.50 -15.23
CA TRP A 206 0.24 -4.32 -16.44
C TRP A 206 -0.19 -3.54 -17.69
N ALA A 207 -1.00 -2.49 -17.52
CA ALA A 207 -1.52 -1.66 -18.61
C ALA A 207 -0.47 -0.67 -19.13
N GLU A 208 0.38 -0.14 -18.24
CA GLU A 208 1.39 0.88 -18.58
C GLU A 208 2.74 0.26 -18.94
N TYR A 209 3.08 -0.88 -18.32
CA TYR A 209 4.37 -1.53 -18.50
C TYR A 209 4.16 -2.93 -19.07
N ASP A 210 4.64 -3.15 -20.29
CA ASP A 210 4.70 -4.49 -20.88
C ASP A 210 5.84 -5.30 -20.24
N ILE A 211 5.68 -5.63 -18.95
CA ILE A 211 6.69 -6.31 -18.12
C ILE A 211 7.00 -7.71 -18.66
N MET A 212 6.10 -8.31 -19.44
CA MET A 212 6.30 -9.63 -20.05
C MET A 212 6.78 -9.56 -21.50
N SER A 213 7.15 -8.37 -22.00
CA SER A 213 7.77 -8.19 -23.32
C SER A 213 8.93 -9.17 -23.54
N PRO A 214 9.03 -9.81 -24.72
CA PRO A 214 10.10 -10.75 -25.05
C PRO A 214 11.49 -10.12 -24.95
N VAL A 215 12.42 -10.85 -24.34
CA VAL A 215 13.82 -10.43 -24.19
C VAL A 215 14.48 -10.33 -25.56
N GLN A 216 15.08 -9.18 -25.85
CA GLN A 216 15.83 -8.93 -27.08
C GLN A 216 17.32 -9.29 -26.92
N PRO A 217 18.03 -9.61 -28.02
CA PRO A 217 19.48 -9.77 -28.00
C PRO A 217 20.19 -8.53 -27.46
N LYS A 218 21.17 -8.75 -26.56
CA LYS A 218 21.98 -7.66 -25.98
C LYS A 218 23.16 -7.37 -26.90
N THR A 219 23.12 -6.25 -27.62
CA THR A 219 24.05 -5.94 -28.71
C THR A 219 25.08 -4.85 -28.39
N GLU A 220 24.87 -4.09 -27.31
CA GLU A 220 25.78 -2.99 -26.96
C GLU A 220 27.09 -3.51 -26.36
N ARG A 221 28.20 -2.80 -26.66
CA ARG A 221 29.54 -3.17 -26.16
C ARG A 221 29.71 -2.85 -24.68
N ALA A 222 29.16 -1.72 -24.23
CA ALA A 222 29.03 -1.44 -22.81
C ALA A 222 27.95 -2.37 -22.25
N ILE A 223 28.22 -2.97 -21.09
CA ILE A 223 27.30 -4.00 -20.55
C ILE A 223 26.12 -3.36 -19.82
N ALA A 224 26.23 -2.09 -19.43
CA ALA A 224 25.21 -1.36 -18.69
C ALA A 224 24.94 0.01 -19.31
N ALA A 225 23.72 0.52 -19.10
CA ALA A 225 23.34 1.89 -19.44
C ALA A 225 22.70 2.63 -18.26
N ALA A 226 22.89 3.95 -18.23
CA ALA A 226 22.36 4.86 -17.22
C ALA A 226 21.61 6.02 -17.88
N PHE A 227 20.46 6.38 -17.31
CA PHE A 227 19.61 7.50 -17.76
C PHE A 227 19.32 8.42 -16.58
N ILE A 228 20.36 9.08 -16.06
CA ILE A 228 20.29 9.93 -14.87
C ILE A 228 20.48 11.40 -15.26
N SER A 229 19.46 12.23 -15.02
CA SER A 229 19.52 13.67 -15.34
C SER A 229 19.45 14.60 -14.14
N ASN A 230 18.99 14.12 -12.98
CA ASN A 230 19.08 14.88 -11.73
C ASN A 230 20.42 14.52 -11.04
N CYS A 231 21.39 15.42 -11.06
CA CYS A 231 22.70 15.13 -10.46
C CYS A 231 22.76 15.45 -8.96
N GLY A 232 21.78 16.20 -8.43
CA GLY A 232 21.67 16.56 -7.00
C GLY A 232 20.79 15.61 -6.22
N ALA A 233 20.97 14.29 -6.39
CA ALA A 233 20.19 13.29 -5.67
C ALA A 233 20.41 13.35 -4.15
N ARG A 234 19.40 13.02 -3.33
CA ARG A 234 19.52 12.93 -1.87
C ARG A 234 19.94 11.51 -1.45
N ASN A 235 20.90 10.93 -2.17
CA ASN A 235 21.51 9.63 -1.88
C ASN A 235 22.89 9.52 -2.55
N PHE A 236 23.49 8.32 -2.50
CA PHE A 236 24.85 8.06 -2.99
C PHE A 236 24.90 7.55 -4.45
N ARG A 237 23.85 7.75 -5.25
CA ARG A 237 23.74 7.07 -6.57
C ARG A 237 24.82 7.45 -7.58
N LEU A 238 25.30 8.70 -7.56
CA LEU A 238 26.37 9.12 -8.46
C LEU A 238 27.73 8.58 -8.02
N GLN A 239 27.98 8.54 -6.71
CA GLN A 239 29.15 7.89 -6.13
C GLN A 239 29.18 6.40 -6.49
N ALA A 240 28.03 5.71 -6.43
CA ALA A 240 27.91 4.32 -6.85
C ALA A 240 28.18 4.15 -8.36
N LEU A 241 27.64 5.03 -9.21
CA LEU A 241 27.92 5.03 -10.66
C LEU A 241 29.43 5.18 -10.94
N GLU A 242 30.07 6.18 -10.35
CA GLU A 242 31.51 6.39 -10.49
C GLU A 242 32.33 5.20 -10.00
N ALA A 243 31.97 4.65 -8.84
CA ALA A 243 32.66 3.50 -8.27
C ALA A 243 32.50 2.25 -9.15
N LEU A 244 31.31 1.99 -9.71
CA LEU A 244 31.11 0.93 -10.70
C LEU A 244 32.01 1.12 -11.93
N MET A 245 32.11 2.34 -12.46
CA MET A 245 32.99 2.64 -13.60
C MET A 245 34.47 2.38 -13.24
N LYS A 246 34.91 2.76 -12.03
CA LYS A 246 36.27 2.50 -11.52
C LYS A 246 36.57 1.01 -11.38
N THR A 247 35.56 0.15 -11.23
CA THR A 247 35.75 -1.31 -11.27
C THR A 247 35.99 -1.85 -12.68
N ASN A 248 36.21 -1.02 -13.71
CA ASN A 248 36.37 -1.43 -15.11
C ASN A 248 35.10 -2.06 -15.72
N ILE A 249 33.92 -1.61 -15.29
CA ILE A 249 32.65 -1.87 -15.97
C ILE A 249 32.42 -0.73 -16.96
N LYS A 250 32.21 -1.06 -18.24
CA LYS A 250 31.82 -0.09 -19.26
C LYS A 250 30.33 0.22 -19.13
N ILE A 251 30.02 1.49 -18.88
CA ILE A 251 28.67 2.02 -18.67
C ILE A 251 28.46 3.18 -19.63
N ASP A 252 27.41 3.11 -20.44
CA ASP A 252 26.96 4.21 -21.28
C ASP A 252 25.93 5.05 -20.51
N SER A 253 26.28 6.30 -20.18
CA SER A 253 25.39 7.27 -19.56
C SER A 253 24.85 8.24 -20.60
N TYR A 254 23.54 8.17 -20.84
CA TYR A 254 22.81 9.04 -21.77
C TYR A 254 22.19 10.27 -21.08
N GLY A 255 22.00 10.20 -19.76
CA GLY A 255 21.39 11.27 -18.98
C GLY A 255 22.31 12.48 -18.80
N GLY A 256 21.79 13.56 -18.23
CA GLY A 256 22.57 14.78 -17.97
C GLY A 256 23.80 14.58 -17.06
N CYS A 257 23.82 13.53 -16.24
CA CYS A 257 24.93 13.20 -15.35
C CYS A 257 25.90 12.19 -15.99
N HIS A 258 27.21 12.44 -15.88
CA HIS A 258 28.32 11.71 -16.53
C HIS A 258 28.32 11.66 -18.07
N ARG A 259 27.16 11.79 -18.72
CA ARG A 259 26.91 11.95 -20.16
C ARG A 259 28.09 11.58 -21.08
N ASN A 260 28.50 10.33 -21.05
CA ASN A 260 29.63 9.81 -21.85
C ASN A 260 29.16 9.17 -23.16
N ARG A 261 27.84 9.14 -23.38
CA ARG A 261 27.19 8.62 -24.57
C ARG A 261 26.14 9.62 -25.04
N ASP A 262 26.32 10.15 -26.24
CA ASP A 262 25.35 11.03 -26.86
C ASP A 262 24.28 10.28 -27.66
N GLY A 263 23.18 10.99 -27.95
CA GLY A 263 22.10 10.51 -28.79
C GLY A 263 20.73 10.77 -28.18
N LYS A 264 19.78 11.23 -29.01
CA LYS A 264 18.37 11.27 -28.62
C LYS A 264 17.75 9.90 -28.87
N VAL A 265 17.86 9.03 -27.88
CA VAL A 265 17.32 7.66 -27.93
C VAL A 265 16.04 7.54 -27.13
N ASP A 266 15.13 6.66 -27.57
CA ASP A 266 14.09 6.17 -26.68
C ASP A 266 14.75 5.31 -25.59
N LYS A 267 14.41 5.58 -24.32
CA LYS A 267 15.06 4.96 -23.16
C LYS A 267 14.84 3.45 -23.15
N VAL A 268 13.60 2.98 -23.33
CA VAL A 268 13.28 1.56 -23.22
C VAL A 268 13.87 0.80 -24.41
N GLU A 269 13.77 1.35 -25.62
CA GLU A 269 14.37 0.74 -26.82
C GLU A 269 15.90 0.69 -26.75
N ALA A 270 16.54 1.70 -26.15
CA ALA A 270 17.97 1.64 -25.85
C ALA A 270 18.30 0.54 -24.84
N LEU A 271 17.59 0.51 -23.70
CA LEU A 271 17.81 -0.46 -22.63
C LEU A 271 17.67 -1.90 -23.10
N LYS A 272 16.79 -2.19 -24.08
CA LYS A 272 16.63 -3.54 -24.66
C LYS A 272 17.95 -4.15 -25.15
N ARG A 273 18.92 -3.33 -25.56
CA ARG A 273 20.21 -3.76 -26.10
C ARG A 273 21.32 -3.92 -25.05
N TYR A 274 21.10 -3.49 -23.81
CA TYR A 274 22.06 -3.60 -22.70
C TYR A 274 21.74 -4.80 -21.80
N LYS A 275 22.77 -5.43 -21.22
CA LYS A 275 22.56 -6.51 -20.24
C LYS A 275 21.99 -5.98 -18.93
N PHE A 276 22.48 -4.83 -18.49
CA PHE A 276 22.12 -4.18 -17.23
C PHE A 276 21.55 -2.78 -17.45
N SER A 277 20.60 -2.40 -16.61
CA SER A 277 20.04 -1.05 -16.55
C SER A 277 20.32 -0.47 -15.18
N LEU A 278 20.94 0.71 -15.07
CA LEU A 278 21.12 1.36 -13.78
C LEU A 278 19.82 2.06 -13.37
N ALA A 279 18.99 1.35 -12.61
CA ALA A 279 17.72 1.81 -12.08
C ALA A 279 17.95 2.55 -10.75
N PHE A 280 18.68 3.66 -10.79
CA PHE A 280 19.08 4.41 -9.61
C PHE A 280 18.05 5.49 -9.26
N GLU A 281 17.37 5.30 -8.14
CA GLU A 281 16.44 6.29 -7.57
C GLU A 281 17.18 7.50 -7.00
N ASN A 282 16.47 8.61 -6.86
CA ASN A 282 17.01 9.86 -6.33
C ASN A 282 17.03 9.92 -4.80
N THR A 283 16.41 8.96 -4.12
CA THR A 283 16.32 8.81 -2.67
C THR A 283 16.26 7.32 -2.32
N ASN A 284 16.58 6.98 -1.06
CA ASN A 284 16.53 5.60 -0.56
C ASN A 284 15.34 5.42 0.40
N GLU A 285 14.15 5.80 -0.04
CA GLU A 285 12.92 5.74 0.74
C GLU A 285 12.23 4.39 0.55
N GLU A 286 11.78 3.76 1.64
CA GLU A 286 10.88 2.58 1.58
C GLU A 286 9.67 2.95 0.73
N ASP A 287 9.31 2.12 -0.26
CA ASP A 287 8.13 2.42 -1.08
C ASP A 287 8.50 2.89 -2.48
N TYR A 288 9.64 3.55 -2.57
CA TYR A 288 9.92 4.46 -3.65
C TYR A 288 10.61 3.74 -4.81
N VAL A 289 9.85 2.87 -5.48
CA VAL A 289 10.23 2.18 -6.72
C VAL A 289 9.51 2.84 -7.89
N THR A 290 10.27 3.44 -8.79
CA THR A 290 9.72 4.26 -9.88
C THR A 290 9.77 3.55 -11.23
N GLU A 291 9.45 4.29 -12.31
CA GLU A 291 9.52 3.81 -13.68
C GLU A 291 10.90 3.24 -14.04
N LYS A 292 11.97 3.65 -13.35
CA LYS A 292 13.34 3.20 -13.63
C LYS A 292 13.47 1.68 -13.46
N PHE A 293 12.89 1.13 -12.41
CA PHE A 293 12.94 -0.31 -12.16
C PHE A 293 12.06 -1.06 -13.16
N PHE A 294 10.78 -0.67 -13.29
CA PHE A 294 9.83 -1.37 -14.15
C PHE A 294 10.18 -1.28 -15.64
N GLN A 295 10.71 -0.15 -16.13
CA GLN A 295 11.21 -0.04 -17.51
C GLN A 295 12.42 -0.94 -17.78
N SER A 296 13.24 -1.21 -16.75
CA SER A 296 14.33 -2.19 -16.86
C SER A 296 13.77 -3.60 -17.08
N LEU A 297 12.72 -3.96 -16.33
CA LEU A 297 12.01 -5.22 -16.50
C LEU A 297 11.38 -5.32 -17.90
N VAL A 298 10.69 -4.29 -18.38
CA VAL A 298 10.13 -4.21 -19.75
C VAL A 298 11.21 -4.47 -20.80
N ALA A 299 12.37 -3.80 -20.67
CA ALA A 299 13.50 -3.97 -21.59
C ALA A 299 14.17 -5.36 -21.53
N GLY A 300 13.81 -6.20 -20.56
CA GLY A 300 14.46 -7.49 -20.32
C GLY A 300 15.93 -7.30 -19.96
N SER A 301 16.25 -6.24 -19.24
CA SER A 301 17.61 -5.90 -18.78
C SER A 301 17.63 -5.99 -17.26
N VAL A 302 18.67 -6.58 -16.70
CA VAL A 302 18.75 -6.79 -15.24
C VAL A 302 18.94 -5.43 -14.56
N PRO A 303 17.98 -4.95 -13.74
CA PRO A 303 18.14 -3.70 -13.00
C PRO A 303 19.27 -3.83 -11.97
N VAL A 304 20.14 -2.81 -11.95
CA VAL A 304 21.08 -2.54 -10.87
C VAL A 304 20.52 -1.33 -10.11
N VAL A 305 20.26 -1.50 -8.82
CA VAL A 305 19.44 -0.58 -8.04
C VAL A 305 20.27 0.11 -6.97
N VAL A 306 20.09 1.42 -6.86
CA VAL A 306 20.34 2.23 -5.67
C VAL A 306 19.00 2.90 -5.37
N GLY A 307 18.40 2.64 -4.21
CA GLY A 307 17.06 3.14 -3.92
C GLY A 307 16.45 2.50 -2.68
N PRO A 308 15.18 2.04 -2.72
CA PRO A 308 14.48 1.54 -1.55
C PRO A 308 15.21 0.35 -0.91
N PRO A 309 15.29 0.30 0.43
CA PRO A 309 15.97 -0.78 1.14
C PRO A 309 15.29 -2.15 0.96
N ASN A 310 14.03 -2.18 0.53
CA ASN A 310 13.14 -3.33 0.38
C ASN A 310 12.79 -3.66 -1.09
N ILE A 311 13.65 -3.30 -2.04
CA ILE A 311 13.43 -3.52 -3.48
C ILE A 311 13.12 -4.98 -3.85
N GLU A 312 13.56 -5.96 -3.06
CA GLU A 312 13.26 -7.38 -3.22
C GLU A 312 11.76 -7.69 -3.26
N GLU A 313 10.94 -6.88 -2.58
CA GLU A 313 9.48 -7.03 -2.55
C GLU A 313 8.80 -6.59 -3.84
N PHE A 314 9.52 -5.82 -4.66
CA PHE A 314 9.10 -5.30 -5.96
C PHE A 314 9.69 -6.10 -7.12
N ALA A 315 10.58 -7.05 -6.84
CA ALA A 315 11.25 -7.83 -7.87
C ALA A 315 10.39 -9.02 -8.34
N PRO A 316 10.37 -9.34 -9.64
CA PRO A 316 9.61 -10.48 -10.15
C PRO A 316 10.16 -11.83 -9.66
N ALA A 317 11.47 -11.91 -9.40
CA ALA A 317 12.16 -13.05 -8.80
C ALA A 317 13.38 -12.59 -7.99
N SER A 318 13.87 -13.41 -7.06
CA SER A 318 14.98 -13.05 -6.15
C SER A 318 16.31 -12.80 -6.87
N ASP A 319 16.55 -13.42 -8.03
CA ASP A 319 17.77 -13.27 -8.84
C ASP A 319 17.61 -12.29 -10.01
N SER A 320 16.47 -11.58 -10.08
CA SER A 320 16.12 -10.72 -11.21
C SER A 320 16.72 -9.32 -11.18
N PHE A 321 17.45 -8.94 -10.11
CA PHE A 321 18.04 -7.62 -9.92
C PHE A 321 19.36 -7.70 -9.15
N LEU A 322 20.11 -6.60 -9.12
CA LEU A 322 21.28 -6.40 -8.27
C LEU A 322 21.07 -5.14 -7.43
N HIS A 323 21.34 -5.20 -6.13
CA HIS A 323 21.11 -4.09 -5.21
C HIS A 323 22.43 -3.59 -4.61
N ILE A 324 22.68 -2.29 -4.76
CA ILE A 324 23.74 -1.56 -4.08
C ILE A 324 23.06 -0.78 -2.96
N LYS A 325 22.99 -1.39 -1.77
CA LYS A 325 22.33 -0.80 -0.59
C LYS A 325 23.24 0.22 0.09
N THR A 326 24.54 -0.03 0.07
CA THR A 326 25.58 0.88 0.55
C THR A 326 26.78 0.89 -0.42
N MET A 327 27.75 1.78 -0.18
CA MET A 327 28.94 1.88 -1.05
C MET A 327 29.82 0.62 -1.00
N GLU A 328 29.77 -0.14 0.08
CA GLU A 328 30.49 -1.40 0.26
C GLU A 328 29.99 -2.50 -0.70
N ASP A 329 28.75 -2.41 -1.17
CA ASP A 329 28.16 -3.37 -2.10
C ASP A 329 28.65 -3.22 -3.55
N VAL A 330 29.27 -2.07 -3.89
CA VAL A 330 29.66 -1.77 -5.28
C VAL A 330 30.60 -2.82 -5.84
N GLU A 331 31.63 -3.23 -5.10
CA GLU A 331 32.60 -4.23 -5.56
C GLU A 331 31.98 -5.63 -5.74
N PRO A 332 31.23 -6.19 -4.75
CA PRO A 332 30.47 -7.42 -4.94
C PRO A 332 29.52 -7.38 -6.13
N VAL A 333 28.76 -6.29 -6.29
CA VAL A 333 27.82 -6.11 -7.40
C VAL A 333 28.57 -6.04 -8.73
N ALA A 334 29.67 -5.29 -8.81
CA ALA A 334 30.49 -5.22 -10.00
C ALA A 334 31.06 -6.60 -10.40
N LYS A 335 31.52 -7.38 -9.42
CA LYS A 335 31.97 -8.76 -9.64
C LYS A 335 30.85 -9.63 -10.20
N ARG A 336 29.63 -9.50 -9.65
CA ARG A 336 28.45 -10.22 -10.14
C ARG A 336 28.07 -9.80 -11.56
N MET A 337 28.07 -8.50 -11.87
CA MET A 337 27.81 -7.99 -13.22
C MET A 337 28.77 -8.57 -14.25
N LYS A 338 30.08 -8.58 -13.96
CA LYS A 338 31.10 -9.16 -14.85
C LYS A 338 30.89 -10.66 -15.06
N TYR A 339 30.63 -11.40 -13.98
CA TYR A 339 30.34 -12.84 -14.06
C TYR A 339 29.14 -13.13 -14.95
N LEU A 340 28.03 -12.43 -14.72
CA LEU A 340 26.81 -12.56 -15.54
C LEU A 340 27.05 -12.12 -16.99
N ALA A 341 27.88 -11.09 -17.22
CA ALA A 341 28.15 -10.61 -18.57
C ALA A 341 28.79 -11.68 -19.47
N VAL A 342 29.73 -12.46 -18.92
CA VAL A 342 30.48 -13.50 -19.65
C VAL A 342 29.87 -14.91 -19.54
N ASN A 343 28.87 -15.12 -18.68
CA ASN A 343 28.21 -16.40 -18.49
C ASN A 343 26.73 -16.35 -18.93
N PRO A 344 26.41 -16.77 -20.18
CA PRO A 344 25.05 -16.71 -20.72
C PRO A 344 24.03 -17.51 -19.92
N ALA A 345 24.40 -18.68 -19.39
CA ALA A 345 23.48 -19.50 -18.60
C ALA A 345 23.08 -18.80 -17.30
N ALA A 346 24.07 -18.25 -16.58
CA ALA A 346 23.81 -17.49 -15.35
C ALA A 346 23.04 -16.19 -15.62
N TYR A 347 23.30 -15.50 -16.73
CA TYR A 347 22.51 -14.33 -17.13
C TYR A 347 21.07 -14.70 -17.46
N ASN A 348 20.85 -15.73 -18.27
CA ASN A 348 19.50 -16.16 -18.64
C ASN A 348 18.68 -16.60 -17.43
N GLN A 349 19.33 -17.19 -16.41
CA GLN A 349 18.69 -17.54 -15.15
C GLN A 349 18.05 -16.31 -14.47
N THR A 350 18.70 -15.13 -14.47
CA THR A 350 18.14 -13.88 -13.91
C THR A 350 16.88 -13.37 -14.65
N LEU A 351 16.67 -13.81 -15.89
CA LEU A 351 15.53 -13.44 -16.72
C LEU A 351 14.53 -14.59 -16.89
N ARG A 352 14.72 -15.72 -16.19
CA ARG A 352 13.89 -16.92 -16.33
C ARG A 352 12.40 -16.66 -16.05
N TRP A 353 12.11 -15.73 -15.14
CA TRP A 353 10.76 -15.26 -14.81
C TRP A 353 9.99 -14.68 -16.02
N LYS A 354 10.68 -14.23 -17.09
CA LYS A 354 10.04 -13.80 -18.34
C LYS A 354 9.33 -14.94 -19.08
N TYR A 355 9.77 -16.16 -18.85
CA TYR A 355 9.26 -17.36 -19.52
C TYR A 355 8.34 -18.17 -18.60
N GLU A 356 8.73 -18.33 -17.33
CA GLU A 356 7.98 -19.12 -16.35
C GLU A 356 6.90 -18.31 -15.62
N GLY A 357 6.96 -16.98 -15.74
CA GLY A 357 6.13 -16.05 -14.99
C GLY A 357 6.82 -15.54 -13.72
N PRO A 358 6.42 -14.35 -13.24
CA PRO A 358 6.93 -13.80 -11.99
C PRO A 358 6.30 -14.48 -10.77
N SER A 359 6.88 -14.23 -9.60
CA SER A 359 6.36 -14.74 -8.32
C SER A 359 4.92 -14.29 -8.04
N ASP A 360 4.20 -15.07 -7.24
CA ASP A 360 2.85 -14.72 -6.79
C ASP A 360 2.84 -13.40 -6.01
N SER A 361 3.86 -13.12 -5.21
CA SER A 361 4.01 -11.85 -4.49
C SER A 361 4.14 -10.66 -5.44
N PHE A 362 4.91 -10.80 -6.52
CA PHE A 362 5.02 -9.76 -7.55
C PHE A 362 3.69 -9.55 -8.29
N LYS A 363 2.99 -10.64 -8.66
CA LYS A 363 1.65 -10.53 -9.26
C LYS A 363 0.69 -9.80 -8.31
N ALA A 364 0.63 -10.20 -7.05
CA ALA A 364 -0.18 -9.56 -6.02
C ALA A 364 0.16 -8.07 -5.84
N LEU A 365 1.42 -7.66 -5.99
CA LEU A 365 1.78 -6.24 -5.98
C LEU A 365 1.24 -5.51 -7.23
N VAL A 366 1.59 -5.98 -8.43
CA VAL A 366 1.25 -5.30 -9.69
C VAL A 366 -0.26 -5.29 -9.96
N ASP A 367 -0.97 -6.34 -9.56
CA ASP A 367 -2.43 -6.44 -9.69
C ASP A 367 -3.19 -5.38 -8.89
N MET A 368 -2.55 -4.72 -7.90
CA MET A 368 -3.16 -3.57 -7.24
C MET A 368 -3.51 -2.46 -8.25
N ALA A 369 -2.70 -2.29 -9.29
CA ALA A 369 -2.92 -1.30 -10.33
C ALA A 369 -3.93 -1.74 -11.40
N ALA A 370 -4.42 -2.99 -11.35
CA ALA A 370 -5.57 -3.40 -12.18
C ALA A 370 -6.83 -2.60 -11.83
N VAL A 371 -6.87 -2.01 -10.62
CA VAL A 371 -7.87 -1.02 -10.24
C VAL A 371 -7.17 0.33 -10.08
N HIS A 372 -7.59 1.29 -10.92
CA HIS A 372 -7.02 2.63 -10.95
C HIS A 372 -7.03 3.28 -9.54
N SER A 373 -5.98 4.03 -9.21
CA SER A 373 -5.81 4.64 -7.87
C SER A 373 -7.01 5.52 -7.46
N SER A 374 -7.57 6.29 -8.40
CA SER A 374 -8.79 7.06 -8.17
C SER A 374 -10.01 6.18 -7.84
N CYS A 375 -10.18 5.02 -8.48
CA CYS A 375 -11.25 4.08 -8.11
C CYS A 375 -10.99 3.46 -6.73
N ARG A 376 -9.74 3.10 -6.41
CA ARG A 376 -9.37 2.61 -5.07
C ARG A 376 -9.66 3.64 -3.98
N LEU A 377 -9.47 4.95 -4.27
CA LEU A 377 -9.91 6.03 -3.39
C LEU A 377 -11.42 6.06 -3.18
N CYS A 378 -12.21 5.87 -4.23
CA CYS A 378 -13.67 5.78 -4.11
C CYS A 378 -14.10 4.58 -3.25
N ILE A 379 -13.46 3.41 -3.44
CA ILE A 379 -13.70 2.21 -2.63
C ILE A 379 -13.33 2.46 -1.17
N PHE A 380 -12.20 3.13 -0.91
CA PHE A 380 -11.76 3.51 0.43
C PHE A 380 -12.79 4.41 1.13
N LEU A 381 -13.23 5.47 0.47
CA LEU A 381 -14.25 6.40 0.99
C LEU A 381 -15.59 5.69 1.24
N ALA A 382 -16.09 4.92 0.28
CA ALA A 382 -17.34 4.18 0.43
C ALA A 382 -17.27 3.14 1.57
N THR A 383 -16.11 2.52 1.75
CA THR A 383 -15.87 1.58 2.86
C THR A 383 -15.94 2.33 4.19
N ARG A 384 -15.28 3.48 4.30
CA ARG A 384 -15.31 4.32 5.50
C ARG A 384 -16.73 4.80 5.85
N VAL A 385 -17.52 5.19 4.85
CA VAL A 385 -18.93 5.58 5.04
C VAL A 385 -19.72 4.42 5.65
N ARG A 386 -19.61 3.20 5.08
CA ARG A 386 -20.28 2.00 5.63
C ARG A 386 -19.80 1.68 7.05
N GLU A 387 -18.50 1.77 7.33
CA GLU A 387 -17.96 1.51 8.67
C GLU A 387 -18.41 2.54 9.71
N GLN A 388 -18.56 3.81 9.33
CA GLN A 388 -19.09 4.85 10.22
C GLN A 388 -20.57 4.60 10.54
N GLU A 389 -21.36 4.19 9.55
CA GLU A 389 -22.77 3.83 9.75
C GLU A 389 -22.90 2.63 10.69
N GLU A 390 -22.08 1.59 10.50
CA GLU A 390 -22.07 0.40 11.36
C GLU A 390 -21.68 0.68 12.82
N LYS A 391 -20.87 1.72 13.07
CA LYS A 391 -20.49 2.16 14.40
C LYS A 391 -21.54 3.06 15.06
N SER A 392 -22.56 3.49 14.32
CA SER A 392 -23.58 4.39 14.87
C SER A 392 -24.46 3.69 15.91
N PRO A 393 -24.92 4.39 16.97
CA PRO A 393 -25.73 3.77 18.04
C PRO A 393 -27.04 3.15 17.56
N ASN A 394 -27.60 3.67 16.46
CA ASN A 394 -28.86 3.22 15.88
C ASN A 394 -28.66 2.05 14.90
N PHE A 395 -27.42 1.61 14.67
CA PHE A 395 -27.15 0.52 13.76
C PHE A 395 -27.68 -0.80 14.30
N LYS A 396 -28.28 -1.60 13.41
CA LYS A 396 -28.85 -2.91 13.74
C LYS A 396 -27.79 -3.82 14.35
N LYS A 397 -28.06 -4.35 15.54
CA LYS A 397 -27.22 -5.39 16.15
C LYS A 397 -27.31 -6.67 15.33
N ARG A 398 -26.19 -7.11 14.79
CA ARG A 398 -26.06 -8.35 14.01
C ARG A 398 -25.51 -9.48 14.89
N PRO A 399 -26.14 -10.66 14.93
CA PRO A 399 -25.63 -11.79 15.69
C PRO A 399 -24.27 -12.30 15.17
N CYS A 400 -24.09 -12.43 13.86
CA CYS A 400 -22.88 -12.92 13.17
C CYS A 400 -22.29 -14.25 13.68
N LYS A 401 -23.04 -14.96 14.52
CA LYS A 401 -22.80 -16.33 14.95
C LYS A 401 -24.11 -16.99 15.39
N CYS A 402 -24.19 -18.29 15.21
CA CYS A 402 -25.33 -19.13 15.59
C CYS A 402 -24.81 -20.34 16.37
N SER A 403 -25.29 -20.53 17.60
CA SER A 403 -24.99 -21.72 18.42
C SER A 403 -26.32 -22.36 18.84
N ARG A 404 -26.50 -23.66 18.57
CA ARG A 404 -27.63 -24.44 19.12
C ARG A 404 -27.12 -25.47 20.12
N GLY A 405 -27.81 -25.63 21.25
CA GLY A 405 -27.38 -26.48 22.36
C GLY A 405 -26.81 -27.83 21.94
N GLY A 406 -25.49 -28.02 22.13
CA GLY A 406 -24.73 -29.24 21.78
C GLY A 406 -24.11 -29.27 20.37
N SER A 407 -24.51 -28.38 19.46
CA SER A 407 -23.97 -28.28 18.09
C SER A 407 -22.80 -27.31 17.99
N ASP A 408 -22.03 -27.42 16.89
CA ASP A 408 -20.92 -26.51 16.62
C ASP A 408 -21.42 -25.10 16.29
N THR A 409 -20.67 -24.07 16.70
CA THR A 409 -21.04 -22.68 16.42
C THR A 409 -20.74 -22.35 14.97
N VAL A 410 -21.69 -21.79 14.24
CA VAL A 410 -21.47 -21.27 12.89
C VAL A 410 -21.21 -19.77 13.00
N TYR A 411 -20.07 -19.31 12.46
CA TYR A 411 -19.68 -17.90 12.36
C TYR A 411 -19.99 -17.38 10.96
N HIS A 412 -20.51 -16.16 10.88
CA HIS A 412 -20.75 -15.46 9.62
C HIS A 412 -19.75 -14.32 9.47
N VAL A 413 -18.90 -14.44 8.46
CA VAL A 413 -17.87 -13.46 8.11
C VAL A 413 -18.07 -12.97 6.69
N PHE A 414 -17.50 -11.80 6.37
CA PHE A 414 -17.71 -11.13 5.10
C PHE A 414 -16.38 -10.96 4.38
N VAL A 415 -16.32 -11.34 3.10
CA VAL A 415 -15.07 -11.32 2.33
C VAL A 415 -15.29 -10.66 0.98
N ARG A 416 -14.40 -9.75 0.59
CA ARG A 416 -14.36 -9.21 -0.78
C ARG A 416 -12.99 -9.40 -1.41
N GLU A 417 -12.96 -9.45 -2.74
CA GLU A 417 -11.69 -9.34 -3.45
C GLU A 417 -11.12 -7.92 -3.31
N ARG A 418 -9.81 -7.79 -3.07
CA ARG A 418 -9.11 -6.50 -3.08
C ARG A 418 -9.35 -5.78 -4.41
N GLY A 419 -9.83 -4.54 -4.33
CA GLY A 419 -10.20 -3.75 -5.52
C GLY A 419 -11.67 -3.86 -5.93
N ARG A 420 -12.48 -4.64 -5.19
CA ARG A 420 -13.94 -4.59 -5.24
C ARG A 420 -14.51 -3.99 -3.97
N PHE A 421 -15.75 -3.54 -4.05
CA PHE A 421 -16.43 -2.87 -2.94
C PHE A 421 -17.36 -3.81 -2.17
N GLU A 422 -18.21 -4.55 -2.89
CA GLU A 422 -19.22 -5.43 -2.29
C GLU A 422 -18.61 -6.68 -1.66
N MET A 423 -19.24 -7.13 -0.58
CA MET A 423 -18.79 -8.22 0.27
C MET A 423 -19.64 -9.46 0.06
N GLU A 424 -19.00 -10.63 0.12
CA GLU A 424 -19.65 -11.93 0.06
C GLU A 424 -19.74 -12.57 1.45
N SER A 425 -20.90 -13.16 1.74
CA SER A 425 -21.13 -13.95 2.95
C SER A 425 -20.36 -15.27 2.91
N ILE A 426 -19.60 -15.54 3.98
CA ILE A 426 -18.84 -16.76 4.22
C ILE A 426 -19.21 -17.33 5.59
N PHE A 427 -19.43 -18.65 5.66
CA PHE A 427 -19.78 -19.36 6.88
C PHE A 427 -18.66 -20.28 7.32
N LEU A 428 -18.28 -20.20 8.60
CA LEU A 428 -17.22 -21.01 9.18
C LEU A 428 -17.72 -21.74 10.42
N ARG A 429 -17.26 -22.98 10.60
CA ARG A 429 -17.61 -23.82 11.73
C ARG A 429 -16.61 -23.66 12.87
N GLY A 430 -17.12 -23.53 14.10
CA GLY A 430 -16.35 -23.23 15.31
C GLY A 430 -15.26 -24.26 15.62
N LYS A 431 -15.54 -25.55 15.40
CA LYS A 431 -14.58 -26.64 15.55
C LYS A 431 -13.49 -26.65 14.46
N SER A 432 -13.64 -25.84 13.42
CA SER A 432 -12.74 -25.77 12.26
C SER A 432 -12.41 -24.32 11.88
N LEU A 433 -12.22 -23.44 12.87
CA LEU A 433 -11.72 -22.07 12.64
C LEU A 433 -10.22 -22.08 12.36
N THR A 434 -9.85 -22.60 11.20
CA THR A 434 -8.46 -22.62 10.70
C THR A 434 -8.33 -21.75 9.46
N GLN A 435 -7.09 -21.36 9.13
CA GLN A 435 -6.84 -20.58 7.93
C GLN A 435 -7.22 -21.36 6.66
N GLU A 436 -6.96 -22.67 6.64
CA GLU A 436 -7.28 -23.55 5.51
C GLU A 436 -8.81 -23.67 5.31
N ALA A 437 -9.57 -23.71 6.40
CA ALA A 437 -11.03 -23.73 6.34
C ALA A 437 -11.59 -22.41 5.79
N LEU A 438 -11.02 -21.27 6.20
CA LEU A 438 -11.36 -19.96 5.64
C LEU A 438 -11.03 -19.87 4.15
N GLU A 439 -9.81 -20.27 3.74
CA GLU A 439 -9.40 -20.28 2.34
C GLU A 439 -10.30 -21.18 1.49
N SER A 440 -10.61 -22.39 1.98
CA SER A 440 -11.51 -23.32 1.30
C SER A 440 -12.92 -22.77 1.13
N ALA A 441 -13.48 -22.13 2.18
CA ALA A 441 -14.80 -21.53 2.13
C ALA A 441 -14.86 -20.34 1.17
N VAL A 442 -13.83 -19.49 1.17
CA VAL A 442 -13.70 -18.35 0.22
C VAL A 442 -13.60 -18.87 -1.21
N LEU A 443 -12.73 -19.84 -1.49
CA LEU A 443 -12.62 -20.43 -2.83
C LEU A 443 -13.94 -21.05 -3.28
N ALA A 444 -14.61 -21.83 -2.44
CA ALA A 444 -15.89 -22.45 -2.77
C ALA A 444 -16.96 -21.42 -3.11
N LYS A 445 -17.09 -20.36 -2.29
CA LYS A 445 -18.03 -19.27 -2.52
C LYS A 445 -17.74 -18.54 -3.83
N PHE A 446 -16.52 -18.08 -4.05
CA PHE A 446 -16.16 -17.30 -5.24
C PHE A 446 -16.24 -18.15 -6.53
N LYS A 447 -15.91 -19.45 -6.46
CA LYS A 447 -16.15 -20.40 -7.56
C LYS A 447 -17.64 -20.56 -7.86
N SER A 448 -18.50 -20.69 -6.84
CA SER A 448 -19.96 -20.81 -7.02
C SER A 448 -20.58 -19.60 -7.74
N LEU A 449 -20.02 -18.41 -7.51
CA LEU A 449 -20.43 -17.15 -8.13
C LEU A 449 -19.90 -16.98 -9.56
N LYS A 450 -19.08 -17.93 -10.05
CA LYS A 450 -18.31 -17.81 -11.30
C LYS A 450 -17.49 -16.52 -11.33
N HIS A 451 -16.90 -16.17 -10.18
CA HIS A 451 -16.22 -14.91 -9.97
C HIS A 451 -15.03 -14.74 -10.92
N GLU A 452 -14.90 -13.53 -11.45
CA GLU A 452 -13.75 -13.13 -12.28
C GLU A 452 -12.86 -12.16 -11.50
N ALA A 453 -11.61 -12.56 -11.27
CA ALA A 453 -10.65 -11.74 -10.54
C ALA A 453 -10.39 -10.38 -11.23
N VAL A 454 -10.16 -9.33 -10.45
CA VAL A 454 -10.01 -7.94 -10.96
C VAL A 454 -8.86 -7.80 -11.96
N TRP A 455 -7.76 -8.54 -11.75
CA TRP A 455 -6.59 -8.50 -12.60
C TRP A 455 -6.78 -9.18 -13.96
N LYS A 456 -7.86 -9.94 -14.16
CA LYS A 456 -8.01 -10.79 -15.35
C LYS A 456 -8.11 -10.01 -16.66
N LYS A 457 -8.56 -8.75 -16.63
CA LYS A 457 -8.58 -7.89 -17.83
C LYS A 457 -7.17 -7.39 -18.18
N GLU A 458 -6.48 -6.84 -17.18
CA GLU A 458 -5.21 -6.12 -17.35
C GLU A 458 -3.98 -7.04 -17.44
N ARG A 459 -3.98 -8.18 -16.75
CA ARG A 459 -2.82 -9.06 -16.72
C ARG A 459 -2.50 -9.62 -18.12
N PRO A 460 -1.22 -9.76 -18.52
CA PRO A 460 -0.86 -10.39 -19.80
C PRO A 460 -1.45 -11.79 -19.98
N GLY A 461 -1.85 -12.13 -21.20
CA GLY A 461 -2.56 -13.38 -21.50
C GLY A 461 -1.82 -14.65 -21.06
N ASN A 462 -0.49 -14.67 -21.18
CA ASN A 462 0.36 -15.77 -20.73
C ASN A 462 0.42 -15.94 -19.20
N LEU A 463 -0.01 -14.94 -18.42
CA LEU A 463 -0.05 -14.97 -16.96
C LEU A 463 -1.46 -15.12 -16.38
N LYS A 464 -2.50 -15.17 -17.23
CA LYS A 464 -3.88 -15.32 -16.76
C LYS A 464 -4.18 -16.69 -16.16
N GLY A 465 -3.33 -17.69 -16.44
CA GLY A 465 -3.52 -19.07 -15.98
C GLY A 465 -4.78 -19.71 -16.58
N ASP A 466 -5.23 -20.79 -15.94
CA ASP A 466 -6.55 -21.37 -16.17
C ASP A 466 -7.64 -20.52 -15.49
N LYS A 467 -8.90 -20.98 -15.51
CA LYS A 467 -10.01 -20.26 -14.85
C LYS A 467 -10.00 -20.45 -13.32
N GLU A 468 -8.98 -21.08 -12.73
CA GLU A 468 -8.97 -21.35 -11.30
C GLU A 468 -8.50 -20.14 -10.48
N LEU A 469 -9.22 -19.86 -9.40
CA LEU A 469 -8.82 -18.86 -8.43
C LEU A 469 -7.82 -19.48 -7.46
N LYS A 470 -6.65 -18.85 -7.33
CA LYS A 470 -5.65 -19.15 -6.31
C LYS A 470 -5.59 -18.00 -5.31
N ILE A 471 -5.70 -18.31 -4.01
CA ILE A 471 -5.57 -17.31 -2.95
C ILE A 471 -4.08 -17.08 -2.65
N HIS A 472 -3.66 -15.82 -2.67
CA HIS A 472 -2.35 -15.40 -2.19
C HIS A 472 -2.41 -14.98 -0.72
N ARG A 473 -3.42 -14.19 -0.34
CA ARG A 473 -3.61 -13.67 1.02
C ARG A 473 -5.08 -13.49 1.34
N ILE A 474 -5.43 -13.71 2.61
CA ILE A 474 -6.66 -13.22 3.24
C ILE A 474 -6.25 -12.45 4.48
N TYR A 475 -6.77 -11.23 4.65
CA TYR A 475 -6.41 -10.37 5.78
C TYR A 475 -7.62 -9.52 6.22
N PRO A 476 -7.68 -9.09 7.50
CA PRO A 476 -8.75 -8.23 7.98
C PRO A 476 -8.87 -6.93 7.17
N LEU A 477 -10.11 -6.49 6.92
CA LEU A 477 -10.37 -5.23 6.24
C LEU A 477 -9.76 -4.05 7.02
N GLY A 478 -9.21 -3.07 6.30
CA GLY A 478 -8.67 -1.83 6.88
C GLY A 478 -7.15 -1.81 7.08
N LEU A 479 -6.45 -2.91 6.78
CA LEU A 479 -4.99 -2.91 6.72
C LEU A 479 -4.47 -2.12 5.51
N THR A 480 -3.33 -1.45 5.69
CA THR A 480 -2.56 -0.87 4.58
C THR A 480 -2.01 -1.97 3.67
N GLN A 481 -1.60 -1.63 2.44
CA GLN A 481 -1.06 -2.65 1.52
C GLN A 481 0.28 -3.22 1.99
N ARG A 482 1.11 -2.39 2.66
CA ARG A 482 2.32 -2.81 3.37
C ARG A 482 1.99 -3.91 4.37
N GLN A 483 1.03 -3.64 5.26
CA GLN A 483 0.58 -4.61 6.25
C GLN A 483 0.00 -5.86 5.60
N ALA A 484 -0.92 -5.71 4.64
CA ALA A 484 -1.65 -6.81 4.03
C ALA A 484 -0.75 -7.80 3.25
N LEU A 485 0.25 -7.29 2.52
CA LEU A 485 1.09 -8.11 1.66
C LEU A 485 2.33 -8.65 2.37
N TYR A 486 2.93 -7.87 3.28
CA TYR A 486 4.28 -8.14 3.80
C TYR A 486 4.38 -8.31 5.31
N ASN A 487 3.57 -7.62 6.12
CA ASN A 487 3.70 -7.68 7.59
C ASN A 487 2.68 -8.61 8.27
N PHE A 488 1.48 -8.74 7.72
CA PHE A 488 0.38 -9.46 8.36
C PHE A 488 0.36 -10.93 7.99
N LYS A 489 0.26 -11.78 9.00
CA LYS A 489 -0.10 -13.19 8.89
C LYS A 489 -0.81 -13.61 10.17
N PHE A 490 -1.80 -14.48 10.05
CA PHE A 490 -2.32 -15.19 11.21
C PHE A 490 -1.24 -16.13 11.77
N GLU A 491 -0.81 -15.91 13.01
CA GLU A 491 0.10 -16.78 13.73
C GLU A 491 -0.64 -18.05 14.19
N GLY A 492 -0.79 -18.99 13.26
CA GLY A 492 -1.49 -20.26 13.50
C GLY A 492 -3.01 -20.11 13.68
N ASN A 493 -3.68 -21.25 13.86
CA ASN A 493 -5.15 -21.32 13.89
C ASN A 493 -5.80 -20.57 15.06
N SER A 494 -5.10 -20.47 16.19
CA SER A 494 -5.60 -19.74 17.37
C SER A 494 -5.79 -18.26 17.07
N SER A 495 -4.89 -17.63 16.32
CA SER A 495 -4.96 -16.19 16.02
C SER A 495 -6.18 -15.81 15.17
N LEU A 496 -6.53 -16.63 14.16
CA LEU A 496 -7.75 -16.43 13.36
C LEU A 496 -9.01 -16.62 14.21
N SER A 497 -9.04 -17.70 15.00
CA SER A 497 -10.16 -18.00 15.89
C SER A 497 -10.41 -16.86 16.88
N SER A 498 -9.35 -16.37 17.54
CA SER A 498 -9.42 -15.20 18.42
C SER A 498 -9.88 -13.93 17.69
N HIS A 499 -9.40 -13.69 16.47
CA HIS A 499 -9.84 -12.54 15.68
C HIS A 499 -11.34 -12.58 15.40
N ILE A 500 -11.87 -13.71 14.91
CA ILE A 500 -13.29 -13.87 14.59
C ILE A 500 -14.16 -13.78 15.85
N GLN A 501 -13.70 -14.35 16.97
CA GLN A 501 -14.44 -14.31 18.23
C GLN A 501 -14.52 -12.91 18.84
N ASN A 502 -13.44 -12.13 18.72
CA ASN A 502 -13.35 -10.77 19.26
C ASN A 502 -13.95 -9.71 18.33
N ASN A 503 -14.15 -10.02 17.05
CA ASN A 503 -14.70 -9.10 16.05
C ASN A 503 -15.96 -9.72 15.41
N PRO A 504 -17.14 -9.57 16.03
CA PRO A 504 -18.40 -9.98 15.43
C PRO A 504 -18.56 -9.38 14.02
N CYS A 505 -19.03 -10.19 13.07
CA CYS A 505 -19.16 -9.79 11.68
C CYS A 505 -17.82 -9.42 11.01
N ALA A 506 -16.74 -10.12 11.39
CA ALA A 506 -15.41 -9.87 10.85
C ALA A 506 -15.42 -9.76 9.32
N LYS A 507 -14.73 -8.74 8.82
CA LYS A 507 -14.60 -8.43 7.40
C LYS A 507 -13.18 -8.69 6.95
N PHE A 508 -13.03 -9.31 5.80
CA PHE A 508 -11.74 -9.63 5.22
C PHE A 508 -11.66 -9.16 3.76
N GLU A 509 -10.44 -8.92 3.31
CA GLU A 509 -10.13 -8.86 1.89
C GLU A 509 -9.32 -10.09 1.48
N VAL A 510 -9.57 -10.58 0.27
CA VAL A 510 -8.82 -11.65 -0.37
C VAL A 510 -8.07 -11.12 -1.59
N VAL A 511 -6.83 -11.58 -1.77
CA VAL A 511 -6.02 -11.33 -2.96
C VAL A 511 -5.89 -12.64 -3.72
N PHE A 512 -6.45 -12.68 -4.94
CA PHE A 512 -6.25 -13.78 -5.88
C PHE A 512 -5.05 -13.51 -6.78
N VAL A 513 -4.32 -14.55 -7.21
CA VAL A 513 -3.14 -14.43 -8.09
C VAL A 513 -3.07 -15.48 -9.19
#